data_AF-A0A5M3MID8-F1
#
_entry.id   AF-A0A5M3MID8-F1
#
_cell.length_a   1.000
_cell.length_b   1.000
_cell.length_c   1.000
_cell.angle_alpha   90.00
_cell.angle_beta   90.00
_cell.angle_gamma   90.00
#
_symmetry.space_group_name_H-M   'P 1'
#
loop_
_entity.id
_entity.type
_entity.pdbx_description
1 polymer ?
#
loop_
_entity_poly.entity_id
_entity_poly.type
_entity_poly.pdbx_seq_one_letter_code
_entity_poly.pdbx_strand_id
1 'polypeptide(L)'
;MSYSILRVCTTKAPLQNATLRHPPSTYPKEKALLFLPDFLGVTFRNAQLIADDFAQNGYSNYLTKATAPLLINLCEIDPPFPPDFQASAGEILKTKFVPEYHREHWVGCKHELSVRGDIQDPMVKAAKEESFVNAVEWLNEYV
;
A
#
# COMPACT_ATOMS: atom_id res chain seq x y z
N MET A 1 7.78 5.68 20.68
CA MET A 1 8.16 5.61 19.25
C MET A 1 6.92 5.18 18.49
N SER A 2 6.23 6.13 17.86
CA SER A 2 4.95 5.88 17.17
C SER A 2 5.26 5.45 15.75
N TYR A 3 4.95 4.20 15.39
CA TYR A 3 5.19 3.67 14.06
C TYR A 3 4.28 4.37 13.05
N SER A 4 4.88 5.04 12.07
CA SER A 4 4.21 5.76 10.99
C SER A 4 3.48 4.78 10.09
N ILE A 5 2.20 4.59 10.42
CA ILE A 5 1.16 3.88 9.68
C ILE A 5 1.22 4.27 8.19
N LEU A 6 1.09 3.26 7.33
CA LEU A 6 0.84 3.37 5.89
C LEU A 6 -0.31 4.36 5.64
N ARG A 7 0.01 5.64 5.39
CA ARG A 7 -0.98 6.70 5.13
C ARG A 7 -1.08 6.92 3.63
N VAL A 8 -1.86 6.07 3.00
CA VAL A 8 -2.26 6.25 1.62
C VAL A 8 -3.45 7.19 1.63
N CYS A 9 -3.30 8.48 1.33
CA CYS A 9 -4.44 9.40 1.25
C CYS A 9 -5.13 9.30 -0.12
N THR A 10 -6.41 9.65 -0.20
CA THR A 10 -7.14 9.85 -1.46
C THR A 10 -7.85 11.22 -1.45
N THR A 11 -7.64 12.10 -2.44
CA THR A 11 -8.66 12.77 -3.32
C THR A 11 -8.04 13.77 -4.33
N LYS A 12 -8.65 13.92 -5.52
CA LYS A 12 -8.18 14.75 -6.65
C LYS A 12 -8.94 16.08 -6.75
N ALA A 13 -8.23 17.21 -6.72
CA ALA A 13 -8.66 18.49 -7.30
C ALA A 13 -7.42 19.31 -7.75
N PRO A 14 -7.51 20.16 -8.79
CA PRO A 14 -6.36 20.88 -9.31
C PRO A 14 -5.91 21.96 -8.33
N LEU A 15 -4.61 21.96 -8.02
CA LEU A 15 -3.96 22.95 -7.16
C LEU A 15 -4.06 24.35 -7.80
N GLN A 16 -4.93 25.19 -7.26
CA GLN A 16 -4.80 26.64 -7.39
C GLN A 16 -4.74 27.26 -6.00
N ASN A 17 -3.54 27.73 -5.67
CA ASN A 17 -3.15 28.60 -4.54
C ASN A 17 -3.38 28.04 -3.13
N ALA A 18 -2.27 27.54 -2.57
CA ALA A 18 -2.11 27.12 -1.18
C ALA A 18 -2.47 28.25 -0.19
N THR A 19 -3.65 28.15 0.38
CA THR A 19 -4.00 28.70 1.69
C THR A 19 -4.69 27.57 2.44
N LEU A 20 -4.28 27.33 3.68
CA LEU A 20 -4.85 26.34 4.60
C LEU A 20 -6.37 26.53 4.67
N ARG A 21 -7.11 25.78 3.85
CA ARG A 21 -8.57 25.74 3.93
C ARG A 21 -8.93 24.51 4.72
N HIS A 22 -9.76 24.71 5.74
CA HIS A 22 -10.49 23.59 6.32
C HIS A 22 -11.15 22.82 5.19
N PRO A 23 -10.95 21.51 5.17
CA PRO A 23 -11.27 20.76 3.99
C PRO A 23 -12.80 20.60 3.98
N PRO A 24 -13.46 20.85 2.82
CA PRO A 24 -14.90 21.01 2.77
C PRO A 24 -15.62 19.78 3.35
N SER A 25 -16.74 20.00 4.06
CA SER A 25 -17.52 18.93 4.71
C SER A 25 -18.04 17.86 3.74
N THR A 26 -17.95 18.12 2.44
CA THR A 26 -18.40 17.27 1.35
C THR A 26 -17.36 17.26 0.24
N TYR A 27 -16.80 16.08 -0.04
CA TYR A 27 -15.89 15.86 -1.18
C TYR A 27 -16.63 15.14 -2.30
N PRO A 28 -16.31 15.43 -3.57
CA PRO A 28 -16.76 14.61 -4.69
C PRO A 28 -16.19 13.20 -4.53
N LYS A 29 -17.07 12.20 -4.34
CA LYS A 29 -16.68 10.80 -4.13
C LYS A 29 -16.04 10.13 -5.36
N GLU A 30 -15.98 10.84 -6.48
CA GLU A 30 -15.57 10.34 -7.80
C GLU A 30 -14.07 10.49 -8.09
N LYS A 31 -13.30 11.17 -7.22
CA LYS A 31 -11.92 11.57 -7.53
C LYS A 31 -10.93 11.24 -6.40
N ALA A 32 -9.99 10.34 -6.66
CA ALA A 32 -8.89 9.95 -5.77
C ALA A 32 -7.52 10.56 -6.19
N LEU A 33 -6.68 10.93 -5.21
CA LEU A 33 -5.25 11.21 -5.38
C LEU A 33 -4.50 10.21 -4.53
N LEU A 34 -3.87 9.23 -5.15
CA LEU A 34 -3.10 8.22 -4.47
C LEU A 34 -1.67 8.76 -4.23
N PHE A 35 -1.34 9.16 -2.99
CA PHE A 35 0.03 9.55 -2.62
C PHE A 35 0.86 8.32 -2.26
N LEU A 36 1.67 7.87 -3.22
CA LEU A 36 2.68 6.83 -3.03
C LEU A 36 4.03 7.52 -3.03
N PRO A 37 4.62 7.80 -1.86
CA PRO A 37 6.03 8.13 -1.85
C PRO A 37 6.79 6.89 -2.36
N ASP A 38 8.01 7.09 -2.87
CA ASP A 38 8.84 5.98 -3.31
C ASP A 38 9.10 4.96 -2.16
N PHE A 39 9.85 3.90 -2.44
CA PHE A 39 10.11 2.85 -1.46
C PHE A 39 10.73 3.34 -0.14
N LEU A 40 11.31 4.55 -0.11
CA LEU A 40 11.89 5.18 1.08
C LEU A 40 10.93 6.13 1.80
N GLY A 41 9.71 6.32 1.29
CA GLY A 41 8.74 7.25 1.81
C GLY A 41 8.41 7.10 3.29
N VAL A 42 8.39 5.86 3.80
CA VAL A 42 8.11 5.60 5.22
C VAL A 42 9.25 6.03 6.13
N THR A 43 10.49 6.09 5.64
CA THR A 43 11.67 6.47 6.44
C THR A 43 11.96 7.96 6.37
N PHE A 44 11.54 8.64 5.29
CA PHE A 44 11.77 10.08 5.14
C PHE A 44 10.70 10.95 5.78
N ARG A 45 11.14 11.81 6.69
CA ARG A 45 10.28 12.77 7.40
C ARG A 45 9.44 13.64 6.46
N ASN A 46 9.97 14.04 5.31
CA ASN A 46 9.22 14.90 4.37
C ASN A 46 8.00 14.20 3.77
N ALA A 47 8.12 12.91 3.42
CA ALA A 47 6.98 12.13 2.93
C ALA A 47 5.93 11.93 4.03
N GLN A 48 6.37 11.73 5.28
CA GLN A 48 5.46 11.66 6.43
C GLN A 48 4.74 13.01 6.65
N LEU A 49 5.44 14.14 6.57
CA LEU A 49 4.85 15.47 6.72
C LEU A 49 3.81 15.76 5.63
N ILE A 50 4.08 15.40 4.38
CA ILE A 50 3.10 15.54 3.29
C ILE A 50 1.86 14.68 3.56
N ALA A 51 2.03 13.45 4.05
CA ALA A 51 0.91 12.58 4.42
C ALA A 51 0.11 13.13 5.60
N ASP A 52 0.78 13.75 6.58
CA ASP A 52 0.13 14.45 7.70
C ASP A 52 -0.63 15.68 7.22
N ASP A 53 -0.09 16.44 6.26
CA ASP A 53 -0.77 17.60 5.67
C ASP A 53 -2.04 17.16 4.93
N PHE A 54 -2.00 16.05 4.19
CA PHE A 54 -3.21 15.47 3.63
C PHE A 54 -4.23 15.10 4.72
N ALA A 55 -3.82 14.43 5.79
CA ALA A 55 -4.74 14.07 6.87
C ALA A 55 -5.35 15.30 7.56
N GLN A 56 -4.54 16.34 7.85
CA GLN A 56 -4.99 17.60 8.44
C GLN A 56 -5.95 18.37 7.53
N ASN A 57 -5.78 18.25 6.22
CA ASN A 57 -6.69 18.77 5.22
C ASN A 57 -7.75 17.73 4.82
N GLY A 58 -8.13 16.81 5.72
CA GLY A 58 -9.36 16.00 5.61
C GLY A 58 -9.37 14.97 4.48
N TYR A 59 -8.23 14.76 3.83
CA TYR A 59 -8.03 13.67 2.91
C TYR A 59 -7.99 12.38 3.73
N SER A 60 -8.83 11.42 3.36
CA SER A 60 -9.01 10.20 4.16
C SER A 60 -8.05 9.11 3.71
N ASN A 61 -7.56 8.35 4.69
CA ASN A 61 -6.67 7.21 4.47
C ASN A 61 -7.41 6.10 3.72
N TYR A 62 -6.75 5.50 2.74
CA TYR A 62 -7.21 4.37 1.93
C TYR A 62 -7.65 3.21 2.81
N LEU A 63 -6.92 2.94 3.89
CA LEU A 63 -7.28 1.88 4.84
C LEU A 63 -8.72 1.99 5.38
N THR A 64 -9.27 3.21 5.51
CA THR A 64 -10.63 3.41 6.06
C THR A 64 -11.69 3.68 5.00
N LYS A 65 -11.31 3.83 3.73
CA LYS A 65 -12.22 4.19 2.64
C LYS A 65 -12.19 3.23 1.46
N ALA A 66 -11.19 2.38 1.36
CA ALA A 66 -11.13 1.34 0.35
C ALA A 66 -12.39 0.48 0.45
N THR A 67 -13.00 0.24 -0.70
CA THR A 67 -14.10 -0.71 -0.88
C THR A 67 -13.66 -1.90 -1.71
N ALA A 68 -12.52 -1.78 -2.40
CA ALA A 68 -11.92 -2.84 -3.19
C ALA A 68 -11.08 -3.76 -2.29
N PRO A 69 -11.10 -5.08 -2.55
CA PRO A 69 -10.30 -6.03 -1.81
C PRO A 69 -8.82 -5.92 -2.20
N LEU A 70 -7.93 -6.31 -1.30
CA LEU A 70 -6.48 -6.14 -1.42
C LEU A 70 -5.75 -7.48 -1.44
N LEU A 71 -5.04 -7.74 -2.54
CA LEU A 71 -4.05 -8.81 -2.63
C LEU A 71 -2.64 -8.24 -2.41
N ILE A 72 -1.85 -8.90 -1.56
CA ILE A 72 -0.42 -8.60 -1.41
C ILE A 72 0.40 -9.88 -1.60
N ASN A 73 1.27 -9.88 -2.60
CA ASN A 73 2.31 -10.91 -2.76
C ASN A 73 3.61 -10.39 -2.13
N LEU A 74 4.13 -11.09 -1.11
CA LEU A 74 5.34 -10.71 -0.38
C LEU A 74 6.46 -11.73 -0.55
N CYS A 75 7.67 -11.27 -0.26
CA CYS A 75 8.84 -12.11 -0.08
C CYS A 75 9.37 -12.02 1.35
N GLU A 76 10.11 -13.05 1.77
CA GLU A 76 10.70 -13.10 3.10
C GLU A 76 11.80 -12.06 3.29
N ILE A 77 12.68 -11.90 2.30
CA ILE A 77 13.90 -11.10 2.41
C ILE A 77 13.69 -9.75 1.70
N ASP A 78 12.99 -8.85 2.37
CA ASP A 78 12.72 -7.49 1.89
C ASP A 78 13.29 -6.44 2.87
N PRO A 79 14.50 -5.88 2.62
CA PRO A 79 15.08 -4.91 3.54
C PRO A 79 14.24 -3.62 3.71
N PRO A 80 13.59 -3.07 2.67
CA PRO A 80 12.59 -2.01 2.83
C PRO A 80 11.35 -2.41 3.65
N PHE A 81 10.97 -3.69 3.64
CA PHE A 81 9.79 -4.22 4.34
C PHE A 81 10.14 -5.43 5.24
N PRO A 82 10.89 -5.21 6.34
CA PRO A 82 11.40 -6.29 7.18
C PRO A 82 10.30 -7.02 7.95
N PRO A 83 10.55 -8.24 8.47
CA PRO A 83 9.53 -9.10 9.09
C PRO A 83 8.65 -8.41 10.16
N ASP A 84 9.22 -7.58 11.04
CA ASP A 84 8.46 -6.86 12.06
C ASP A 84 7.46 -5.86 11.45
N PHE A 85 7.84 -5.24 10.33
CA PHE A 85 6.97 -4.34 9.57
C PHE A 85 5.90 -5.14 8.83
N GLN A 86 6.24 -6.29 8.24
CA GLN A 86 5.27 -7.18 7.59
C GLN A 86 4.22 -7.70 8.59
N ALA A 87 4.66 -8.07 9.80
CA ALA A 87 3.79 -8.50 10.89
C ALA A 87 2.86 -7.35 11.33
N SER A 88 3.42 -6.17 11.60
CA SER A 88 2.65 -4.99 12.01
C SER A 88 1.63 -4.57 10.95
N ALA A 89 2.01 -4.55 9.68
CA ALA A 89 1.11 -4.27 8.57
C ALA A 89 -0.01 -5.32 8.46
N GLY A 90 0.35 -6.61 8.61
CA GLY A 90 -0.61 -7.70 8.62
C GLY A 90 -1.67 -7.55 9.70
N GLU A 91 -1.28 -7.21 10.93
CA GLU A 91 -2.22 -6.98 12.03
C GLU A 91 -3.08 -5.74 11.82
N ILE A 92 -2.52 -4.66 11.27
CA ILE A 92 -3.29 -3.45 10.92
C ILE A 92 -4.34 -3.79 9.85
N LEU A 93 -3.97 -4.52 8.80
CA LEU A 93 -4.88 -4.90 7.73
C LEU A 93 -6.00 -5.80 8.27
N LYS A 94 -5.68 -6.84 9.03
CA LYS A 94 -6.68 -7.72 9.66
C LYS A 94 -7.66 -6.98 10.57
N THR A 95 -7.22 -5.94 11.27
CA THR A 95 -8.04 -5.27 12.29
C THR A 95 -8.76 -4.01 11.81
N LYS A 96 -8.23 -3.33 10.77
CA LYS A 96 -8.71 -2.01 10.35
C LYS A 96 -9.11 -1.93 8.88
N PHE A 97 -8.69 -2.89 8.04
CA PHE A 97 -9.12 -2.94 6.65
C PHE A 97 -10.44 -3.68 6.58
N VAL A 98 -11.47 -2.98 6.12
CA VAL A 98 -12.84 -3.52 6.04
C VAL A 98 -13.04 -4.45 4.84
N PRO A 99 -12.52 -4.13 3.64
CA PRO A 99 -12.61 -5.07 2.51
C PRO A 99 -11.79 -6.33 2.74
N GLU A 100 -12.02 -7.33 1.91
CA GLU A 100 -11.25 -8.56 1.95
C GLU A 100 -9.76 -8.31 1.68
N TYR A 101 -8.91 -9.02 2.42
CA TYR A 101 -7.46 -8.92 2.34
C TYR A 101 -6.85 -10.32 2.29
N HIS A 102 -6.06 -10.58 1.25
CA HIS A 102 -5.27 -11.80 1.11
C HIS A 102 -3.79 -11.47 1.00
N ARG A 103 -2.96 -12.33 1.59
CA ARG A 103 -1.51 -12.19 1.57
C ARG A 103 -0.84 -13.52 1.31
N GLU A 104 -0.05 -13.54 0.24
CA GLU A 104 0.86 -14.63 -0.06
C GLU A 104 2.29 -14.26 0.35
N HIS A 105 3.08 -15.23 0.82
CA HIS A 105 4.43 -15.01 1.32
C HIS A 105 5.40 -16.09 0.86
N TRP A 106 6.35 -15.71 0.02
CA TRP A 106 7.34 -16.61 -0.57
C TRP A 106 8.62 -16.65 0.27
N VAL A 107 8.83 -17.76 0.97
CA VAL A 107 10.05 -18.05 1.75
C VAL A 107 11.27 -18.10 0.82
N GLY A 108 12.41 -17.59 1.26
CA GLY A 108 13.68 -17.54 0.53
C GLY A 108 13.73 -16.52 -0.62
N CYS A 109 12.59 -15.98 -1.04
CA CYS A 109 12.54 -14.95 -2.06
C CYS A 109 12.98 -13.58 -1.49
N LYS A 110 13.50 -12.73 -2.38
CA LYS A 110 14.03 -11.40 -2.04
C LYS A 110 13.20 -10.29 -2.65
N HIS A 111 13.43 -9.06 -2.17
CA HIS A 111 12.90 -7.83 -2.77
C HIS A 111 13.05 -7.85 -4.31
N GLU A 112 12.06 -7.30 -5.01
CA GLU A 112 11.96 -7.30 -6.48
C GLU A 112 11.74 -8.69 -7.14
N LEU A 113 11.24 -9.71 -6.41
CA LEU A 113 11.07 -11.09 -6.89
C LEU A 113 10.42 -11.18 -8.30
N SER A 114 9.40 -10.36 -8.58
CA SER A 114 8.65 -10.42 -9.84
C SER A 114 9.32 -9.67 -10.99
N VAL A 115 10.35 -8.86 -10.71
CA VAL A 115 11.00 -7.97 -11.69
C VAL A 115 12.44 -8.40 -11.95
N ARG A 116 13.22 -8.61 -10.89
CA ARG A 116 14.66 -8.93 -10.94
C ARG A 116 15.01 -10.31 -10.38
N GLY A 117 14.00 -11.12 -10.04
CA GLY A 117 14.21 -12.48 -9.56
C GLY A 117 14.99 -13.33 -10.56
N ASP A 118 15.94 -14.12 -10.08
CA ASP A 118 16.68 -15.08 -10.91
C ASP A 118 15.77 -16.24 -11.31
N ILE A 119 15.35 -16.27 -12.58
CA ILE A 119 14.46 -17.31 -13.11
C ILE A 119 15.14 -18.67 -13.27
N GLN A 120 16.46 -18.77 -13.06
CA GLN A 120 17.16 -20.05 -12.99
C GLN A 120 17.01 -20.71 -11.62
N ASP A 121 16.70 -19.94 -10.58
CA ASP A 121 16.29 -20.47 -9.28
C ASP A 121 14.82 -20.93 -9.37
N PRO A 122 14.53 -22.25 -9.25
CA PRO A 122 13.17 -22.77 -9.35
C PRO A 122 12.20 -22.16 -8.36
N MET A 123 12.67 -21.79 -7.15
CA MET A 123 11.84 -21.19 -6.11
C MET A 123 11.42 -19.78 -6.50
N VAL A 124 12.37 -18.97 -7.00
CA VAL A 124 12.10 -17.60 -7.43
C VAL A 124 11.21 -17.59 -8.68
N LYS A 125 11.46 -18.53 -9.61
CA LYS A 125 10.61 -18.70 -10.79
C LYS A 125 9.17 -19.04 -10.40
N ALA A 126 8.97 -20.03 -9.52
CA ALA A 126 7.65 -20.43 -9.03
C ALA A 126 6.96 -19.25 -8.34
N ALA A 127 7.63 -18.58 -7.39
CA ALA A 127 7.08 -17.42 -6.69
C ALA A 127 6.63 -16.30 -7.64
N LYS A 128 7.41 -15.99 -8.68
CA LYS A 128 7.02 -15.02 -9.71
C LYS A 128 5.78 -15.48 -10.48
N GLU A 129 5.76 -16.72 -10.94
CA GLU A 129 4.67 -17.27 -11.76
C GLU A 129 3.38 -17.39 -10.95
N GLU A 130 3.44 -17.90 -9.73
CA GLU A 130 2.30 -18.01 -8.81
C GLU A 130 1.81 -16.63 -8.36
N SER A 131 2.69 -15.65 -8.14
CA SER A 131 2.27 -14.26 -7.90
C SER A 131 1.42 -13.68 -9.04
N PHE A 132 1.68 -14.08 -10.29
CA PHE A 132 0.86 -13.69 -11.43
C PHE A 132 -0.47 -14.43 -11.46
N VAL A 133 -0.47 -15.74 -11.18
CA VAL A 133 -1.70 -16.55 -11.09
C VAL A 133 -2.62 -15.98 -10.01
N ASN A 134 -2.11 -15.75 -8.81
CA ASN A 134 -2.83 -15.14 -7.70
C ASN A 134 -3.46 -13.80 -8.12
N ALA A 135 -2.72 -12.96 -8.86
CA ALA A 135 -3.23 -11.68 -9.33
C ALA A 135 -4.37 -11.85 -10.35
N VAL A 136 -4.25 -12.77 -11.31
CA VAL A 136 -5.30 -13.04 -12.30
C VAL A 136 -6.55 -13.61 -11.64
N GLU A 137 -6.40 -14.56 -10.74
CA GLU A 137 -7.52 -15.15 -10.00
C GLU A 137 -8.24 -14.10 -9.16
N TRP A 138 -7.49 -13.29 -8.43
CA TRP A 138 -8.03 -12.18 -7.65
C TRP A 138 -8.80 -11.18 -8.51
N LEU A 139 -8.25 -10.80 -9.67
CA LEU A 139 -8.94 -9.89 -10.58
C LEU A 139 -10.21 -10.52 -11.15
N ASN A 140 -10.18 -11.80 -11.53
CA ASN A 140 -11.38 -12.49 -12.03
C ASN A 140 -12.49 -12.61 -10.97
N GLU A 141 -12.13 -12.67 -9.70
CA GLU A 141 -13.10 -12.76 -8.61
C GLU A 141 -13.76 -11.42 -8.28
N TYR A 142 -13.01 -10.31 -8.36
CA TYR A 142 -13.46 -9.02 -7.83
C TYR A 142 -13.59 -7.86 -8.83
N VAL A 143 -13.22 -8.06 -10.11
CA VAL A 143 -13.33 -7.06 -11.20
C VAL A 143 -14.27 -7.56 -12.29
#